data_AF-A0A286C1J5-F1
#
_entry.id   AF-A0A286C1J5-F1
#
_cell.length_a   1.000
_cell.length_b   1.000
_cell.length_c   1.000
_cell.angle_alpha   90.00
_cell.angle_beta   90.00
_cell.angle_gamma   90.00
#
_symmetry.space_group_name_H-M   'P 1'
#
loop_
_entity.id
_entity.type
_entity.pdbx_description
1 polymer ?
#
loop_
_entity_poly.entity_id
_entity_poly.type
_entity_poly.pdbx_seq_one_letter_code
_entity_poly.pdbx_strand_id
1 'polypeptide(L)'
;MIKSMAMVLVSASLVASMPASAHTEEYFDSHAAPHGGQMRMAGPYHLELIAKEKEIELYVTDHGDTKISTEGGIGKATIQAGKAKPKTTVQLEPTGDNIFKGTGDFTLTPDTVIVVFIKLPEQEAQSTRFTPLKPKAKDGKKPQDGKKPGEDHSGHSHHMHQDDKKPAEDHSGHNNHHMHH
;
A
#
# COMPACT_ATOMS: atom_id res chain seq x y z
N MET A 1 65.95 -27.33 -11.50
CA MET A 1 65.84 -26.04 -10.81
C MET A 1 64.43 -25.97 -10.20
N ILE A 2 64.33 -25.91 -8.87
CA ILE A 2 63.07 -25.92 -8.11
C ILE A 2 62.93 -24.54 -7.45
N LYS A 3 61.79 -23.86 -7.62
CA LYS A 3 61.30 -22.60 -7.00
C LYS A 3 59.96 -22.28 -7.69
N SER A 4 58.81 -21.95 -7.08
CA SER A 4 58.42 -21.60 -5.71
C SER A 4 56.89 -21.78 -5.59
N MET A 5 56.39 -22.05 -4.38
CA MET A 5 54.97 -21.95 -4.02
C MET A 5 54.55 -20.48 -3.91
N ALA A 6 53.32 -20.15 -4.31
CA ALA A 6 52.60 -18.97 -3.82
C ALA A 6 51.09 -19.26 -3.79
N MET A 7 50.62 -19.48 -2.57
CA MET A 7 49.22 -19.49 -2.13
C MET A 7 48.57 -18.14 -2.46
N VAL A 8 47.44 -18.14 -3.19
CA VAL A 8 46.60 -16.95 -3.36
C VAL A 8 45.26 -17.19 -2.67
N LEU A 9 44.96 -16.23 -1.81
CA LEU A 9 43.91 -16.19 -0.81
C LEU A 9 42.51 -16.24 -1.44
N VAL A 10 41.65 -17.05 -0.81
CA VAL A 10 40.18 -17.01 -0.96
C VAL A 10 39.69 -15.63 -0.53
N SER A 11 39.17 -14.84 -1.48
CA SER A 11 38.35 -13.67 -1.20
C SER A 11 36.88 -14.05 -1.41
N ALA A 12 36.22 -14.49 -0.33
CA ALA A 12 34.78 -14.68 -0.31
C ALA A 12 34.09 -13.31 -0.23
N SER A 13 33.75 -12.73 -1.39
CA SER A 13 32.90 -11.55 -1.47
C SER A 13 31.48 -11.92 -1.05
N LEU A 14 31.12 -11.59 0.18
CA LEU A 14 29.76 -11.71 0.70
C LEU A 14 28.90 -10.63 0.02
N VAL A 15 28.20 -11.02 -1.05
CA VAL A 15 27.17 -10.17 -1.67
C VAL A 15 26.01 -10.08 -0.69
N ALA A 16 25.91 -8.98 0.03
CA ALA A 16 24.72 -8.63 0.79
C ALA A 16 23.59 -8.33 -0.21
N SER A 17 22.75 -9.33 -0.47
CA SER A 17 21.52 -9.16 -1.23
C SER A 17 20.58 -8.31 -0.37
N MET A 18 20.50 -7.01 -0.66
CA MET A 18 19.46 -6.17 -0.05
C MET A 18 18.12 -6.61 -0.65
N PRO A 19 17.08 -6.88 0.18
CA PRO A 19 15.76 -7.16 -0.34
C PRO A 19 15.27 -5.92 -1.07
N ALA A 20 15.19 -6.01 -2.41
CA ALA A 20 14.46 -5.04 -3.19
C ALA A 20 13.03 -5.05 -2.65
N SER A 21 12.55 -3.90 -2.17
CA SER A 21 11.16 -3.71 -1.79
C SER A 21 10.31 -3.77 -3.05
N ALA A 22 10.06 -4.98 -3.54
CA ALA A 22 9.17 -5.25 -4.64
C ALA A 22 7.76 -4.83 -4.23
N HIS A 23 7.00 -4.23 -5.13
CA HIS A 23 5.61 -3.82 -4.92
C HIS A 23 4.78 -4.99 -4.41
N THR A 24 4.60 -5.07 -3.09
CA THR A 24 3.87 -6.17 -2.47
C THR A 24 2.37 -5.93 -2.51
N GLU A 25 1.56 -6.97 -2.32
CA GLU A 25 0.10 -6.80 -2.24
C GLU A 25 -0.30 -5.82 -1.14
N GLU A 26 0.47 -5.74 -0.05
CA GLU A 26 0.27 -4.81 1.06
C GLU A 26 0.42 -3.34 0.61
N TYR A 27 1.30 -3.06 -0.36
CA TYR A 27 1.40 -1.72 -0.95
C TYR A 27 0.12 -1.35 -1.70
N PHE A 28 -0.40 -2.26 -2.54
CA PHE A 28 -1.64 -2.01 -3.27
C PHE A 28 -2.86 -1.97 -2.36
N ASP A 29 -2.87 -2.74 -1.27
CA ASP A 29 -3.95 -2.71 -0.31
C ASP A 29 -3.90 -1.44 0.57
N SER A 30 -2.75 -0.79 0.74
CA SER A 30 -2.62 0.47 1.51
C SER A 30 -2.91 1.74 0.71
N HIS A 31 -3.00 1.66 -0.62
CA HIS A 31 -3.34 2.80 -1.49
C HIS A 31 -4.73 2.63 -2.12
N ALA A 32 -5.39 3.75 -2.42
CA ALA A 32 -6.64 3.73 -3.15
C ALA A 32 -6.36 3.49 -4.64
N ALA A 33 -7.05 2.52 -5.23
CA ALA A 33 -6.99 2.30 -6.67
C ALA A 33 -7.81 3.38 -7.41
N PRO A 34 -7.44 3.75 -8.66
CA PRO A 34 -8.05 4.87 -9.37
C PRO A 34 -9.58 4.82 -9.54
N HIS A 35 -10.18 3.63 -9.63
CA HIS A 35 -11.61 3.42 -9.82
C HIS A 35 -12.31 2.86 -8.57
N GLY A 36 -11.61 2.85 -7.42
CA GLY A 36 -12.15 2.34 -6.16
C GLY A 36 -12.18 0.81 -6.04
N GLY A 37 -11.51 0.10 -6.96
CA GLY A 37 -11.38 -1.35 -6.94
C GLY A 37 -10.21 -1.85 -6.09
N GLN A 38 -9.91 -3.14 -6.26
CA GLN A 38 -8.70 -3.75 -5.72
C GLN A 38 -7.66 -3.90 -6.83
N MET A 39 -6.47 -3.35 -6.63
CA MET A 39 -5.38 -3.46 -7.60
C MET A 39 -4.47 -4.65 -7.30
N ARG A 40 -4.05 -5.38 -8.33
CA ARG A 40 -3.10 -6.48 -8.26
C ARG A 40 -2.19 -6.50 -9.47
N MET A 41 -0.98 -7.02 -9.26
CA MET A 41 -0.04 -7.31 -10.35
C MET A 41 -0.43 -8.60 -11.06
N ALA A 42 -0.29 -8.60 -12.38
CA ALA A 42 -0.36 -9.80 -13.22
C ALA A 42 0.70 -9.69 -14.34
N GLY A 43 1.91 -10.14 -14.05
CA GLY A 43 3.05 -10.01 -14.97
C GLY A 43 3.33 -8.54 -15.32
N PRO A 44 3.26 -8.13 -16.60
CA PRO A 44 3.50 -6.74 -17.03
C PRO A 44 2.33 -5.78 -16.75
N TYR A 45 1.24 -6.25 -16.11
CA TYR A 45 0.03 -5.45 -15.94
C TYR A 45 -0.26 -5.11 -14.48
N HIS A 46 -0.76 -3.90 -14.27
CA HIS A 46 -1.57 -3.50 -13.12
C HIS A 46 -3.03 -3.77 -13.48
N LEU A 47 -3.68 -4.66 -12.72
CA LEU A 47 -5.09 -5.00 -12.90
C LEU A 47 -5.90 -4.45 -11.72
N GLU A 48 -6.88 -3.60 -12.02
CA GLU A 48 -7.82 -3.12 -11.01
C GLU A 48 -9.17 -3.82 -11.19
N LEU A 49 -9.58 -4.58 -10.17
CA LEU A 49 -10.84 -5.31 -10.15
C LEU A 49 -11.89 -4.54 -9.36
N ILE A 50 -13.04 -4.29 -9.98
CA ILE A 50 -14.25 -3.80 -9.34
C ILE A 50 -15.26 -4.94 -9.36
N ALA A 51 -15.58 -5.45 -8.17
CA ALA A 51 -16.58 -6.50 -8.01
C ALA A 51 -17.85 -5.91 -7.38
N LYS A 52 -18.93 -5.89 -8.15
CA LYS A 52 -20.27 -5.51 -7.69
C LYS A 52 -21.16 -6.75 -7.68
N GLU A 53 -22.38 -6.62 -7.17
CA GLU A 53 -23.35 -7.71 -7.29
C GLU A 53 -23.57 -8.05 -8.77
N LYS A 54 -23.30 -9.31 -9.13
CA LYS A 54 -23.51 -9.87 -10.48
C LYS A 54 -22.75 -9.20 -11.63
N GLU A 55 -21.84 -8.27 -11.34
CA GLU A 55 -21.04 -7.55 -12.33
C GLU A 55 -19.57 -7.49 -11.91
N ILE A 56 -18.68 -7.72 -12.86
CA ILE A 56 -17.24 -7.56 -12.74
C ILE A 56 -16.78 -6.53 -13.77
N GLU A 57 -15.99 -5.55 -13.34
CA GLU A 57 -15.19 -4.70 -14.21
C GLU A 57 -13.70 -4.90 -13.89
N LEU A 58 -12.87 -4.89 -14.91
CA LEU A 58 -11.42 -5.03 -14.79
C LEU A 58 -10.74 -4.00 -15.66
N TYR A 59 -9.97 -3.11 -15.05
CA TYR A 59 -9.14 -2.13 -15.77
C TYR A 59 -7.73 -2.67 -15.92
N VAL A 60 -7.13 -2.40 -17.07
CA VAL A 60 -5.78 -2.86 -17.42
C VAL A 60 -4.87 -1.66 -17.67
N THR A 61 -3.78 -1.57 -16.91
CA THR A 61 -2.70 -0.60 -17.11
C THR A 61 -1.34 -1.30 -17.05
N ASP A 62 -0.29 -0.63 -17.50
CA ASP A 62 1.08 -1.05 -17.26
C ASP A 62 1.58 -0.63 -15.87
N HIS A 63 2.84 -0.91 -15.57
CA HIS A 63 3.49 -0.57 -14.30
C HIS A 63 3.61 0.95 -14.06
N GLY A 64 3.47 1.77 -15.10
CA GLY A 64 3.46 3.23 -15.03
C GLY A 64 2.05 3.82 -15.03
N ASP A 65 1.03 2.99 -14.77
CA ASP A 65 -0.40 3.35 -14.79
C ASP A 65 -0.89 3.88 -16.16
N THR A 66 -0.18 3.55 -17.24
CA THR A 66 -0.61 3.85 -18.60
C THR A 66 -1.63 2.81 -19.06
N LYS A 67 -2.75 3.27 -19.64
CA LYS A 67 -3.81 2.39 -20.14
C LYS A 67 -3.30 1.46 -21.24
N ILE A 68 -3.61 0.17 -21.10
CA ILE A 68 -3.36 -0.84 -22.13
C ILE A 68 -4.69 -1.24 -22.76
N SER A 69 -4.76 -1.20 -24.09
CA SER A 69 -5.99 -1.54 -24.81
C SER A 69 -6.42 -2.98 -24.53
N THR A 70 -7.71 -3.19 -24.27
CA THR A 70 -8.31 -4.53 -24.12
C THR A 70 -8.88 -5.08 -25.43
N GLU A 71 -8.88 -4.29 -26.51
CA GLU A 71 -9.43 -4.67 -27.81
C GLU A 71 -8.80 -5.98 -28.33
N GLY A 72 -9.64 -6.89 -28.82
CA GLY A 72 -9.23 -8.21 -29.31
C GLY A 72 -8.74 -9.17 -28.21
N GLY A 73 -8.67 -8.72 -26.96
CA GLY A 73 -8.33 -9.54 -25.81
C GLY A 73 -9.51 -10.37 -25.33
N ILE A 74 -9.19 -11.41 -24.54
CA ILE A 74 -10.17 -12.25 -23.85
C ILE A 74 -9.91 -12.23 -22.35
N GLY A 75 -10.99 -12.16 -21.56
CA GLY A 75 -10.93 -12.20 -20.11
C GLY A 75 -11.86 -13.24 -19.51
N LYS A 76 -11.49 -13.76 -18.33
CA LYS A 76 -12.30 -14.70 -17.56
C LYS A 76 -12.11 -14.47 -16.08
N ALA A 77 -13.20 -14.32 -15.33
CA ALA A 77 -13.19 -14.30 -13.88
C ALA A 77 -13.78 -15.61 -13.33
N THR A 78 -13.08 -16.24 -12.40
CA THR A 78 -13.57 -17.37 -11.62
C THR A 78 -13.77 -16.94 -10.17
N ILE A 79 -15.03 -16.88 -9.75
CA ILE A 79 -15.48 -16.38 -8.46
C ILE A 79 -15.77 -17.56 -7.53
N GLN A 80 -15.28 -17.48 -6.30
CA GLN A 80 -15.53 -18.46 -5.25
C GLN A 80 -15.85 -17.76 -3.93
N ALA A 81 -17.11 -17.83 -3.48
CA ALA A 81 -17.59 -17.24 -2.23
C ALA A 81 -17.22 -18.09 -0.98
N GLY A 82 -15.93 -18.42 -0.82
CA GLY A 82 -15.41 -19.25 0.27
C GLY A 82 -15.03 -20.68 -0.14
N LYS A 83 -14.15 -21.31 0.66
CA LYS A 83 -13.40 -22.54 0.28
C LYS A 83 -14.26 -23.75 -0.12
N ALA A 84 -15.50 -23.85 0.37
CA ALA A 84 -16.40 -24.98 0.12
C ALA A 84 -17.57 -24.64 -0.84
N LYS A 85 -17.66 -23.40 -1.33
CA LYS A 85 -18.71 -23.00 -2.29
C LYS A 85 -18.31 -23.35 -3.73
N PRO A 86 -19.28 -23.65 -4.61
CA PRO A 86 -19.00 -23.85 -6.02
C PRO A 86 -18.40 -22.60 -6.63
N LYS A 87 -17.60 -22.81 -7.68
CA LYS A 87 -17.02 -21.72 -8.47
C LYS A 87 -17.98 -21.30 -9.55
N THR A 88 -18.20 -19.99 -9.70
CA THR A 88 -18.91 -19.41 -10.84
C THR A 88 -17.87 -18.83 -11.79
N THR A 89 -18.03 -19.08 -13.09
CA THR A 89 -17.17 -18.48 -14.12
C THR A 89 -17.95 -17.43 -14.90
N VAL A 90 -17.34 -16.27 -15.08
CA VAL A 90 -17.85 -15.14 -15.85
C VAL A 90 -16.87 -14.85 -16.97
N GLN A 91 -17.35 -14.81 -18.21
CA GLN A 91 -16.56 -14.31 -19.34
C GLN A 91 -16.51 -12.78 -19.25
N LEU A 92 -15.33 -12.21 -19.50
CA LEU A 92 -15.14 -10.78 -19.51
C LEU A 92 -14.80 -10.34 -20.94
N GLU A 93 -15.61 -9.44 -21.46
CA GLU A 93 -15.50 -8.91 -22.81
C GLU A 93 -14.89 -7.50 -22.76
N PRO A 94 -14.06 -7.11 -23.73
CA PRO A 94 -13.57 -5.74 -23.86
C PRO A 94 -14.73 -4.75 -23.97
N THR A 95 -14.70 -3.67 -23.17
CA THR A 95 -15.73 -2.62 -23.20
C THR A 95 -15.09 -1.24 -23.07
N GLY A 96 -14.82 -0.59 -24.21
CA GLY A 96 -14.06 0.66 -24.25
C GLY A 96 -12.55 0.40 -24.29
N ASP A 97 -11.77 1.40 -23.90
CA ASP A 97 -10.32 1.40 -24.18
C ASP A 97 -9.58 0.29 -23.43
N ASN A 98 -9.58 0.31 -22.10
CA ASN A 98 -8.72 -0.54 -21.26
C ASN A 98 -9.49 -1.38 -20.25
N ILE A 99 -10.76 -1.70 -20.56
CA ILE A 99 -11.69 -2.30 -19.61
C ILE A 99 -12.17 -3.64 -20.16
N PHE A 100 -12.22 -4.64 -19.30
CA PHE A 100 -13.03 -5.85 -19.49
C PHE A 100 -14.24 -5.81 -18.56
N LYS A 101 -15.41 -6.22 -19.06
CA LYS A 101 -16.65 -6.33 -18.26
C LYS A 101 -17.33 -7.67 -18.46
N GLY A 102 -17.98 -8.15 -17.41
CA GLY A 102 -18.81 -9.35 -17.50
C GLY A 102 -19.84 -9.40 -16.39
N THR A 103 -20.92 -10.13 -16.65
CA THR A 103 -22.02 -10.34 -15.71
C THR A 103 -22.24 -11.82 -15.46
N GLY A 104 -22.78 -12.17 -14.29
CA GLY A 104 -23.09 -13.55 -13.95
C GLY A 104 -23.83 -13.69 -12.64
N ASP A 105 -24.32 -14.89 -12.37
CA ASP A 105 -25.04 -15.17 -11.13
C ASP A 105 -24.08 -15.63 -10.04
N PHE A 106 -23.58 -14.67 -9.27
CA PHE A 106 -22.69 -14.88 -8.14
C PHE A 106 -23.04 -13.94 -6.99
N THR A 107 -22.65 -14.33 -5.78
CA THR A 107 -22.73 -13.50 -4.59
C THR A 107 -21.34 -13.13 -4.10
N LEU A 108 -21.22 -11.96 -3.50
CA LEU A 108 -19.98 -11.49 -2.90
C LEU A 108 -20.09 -11.58 -1.38
N THR A 109 -19.07 -12.14 -0.74
CA THR A 109 -18.91 -12.22 0.71
C THR A 109 -17.49 -11.76 1.08
N PRO A 110 -17.21 -11.44 2.36
CA PRO A 110 -15.84 -11.10 2.79
C PRO A 110 -14.78 -12.16 2.47
N ASP A 111 -15.21 -13.42 2.33
CA ASP A 111 -14.36 -14.56 1.99
C ASP A 111 -14.28 -14.83 0.48
N THR A 112 -14.88 -13.96 -0.36
CA THR A 112 -14.86 -14.12 -1.81
C THR A 112 -13.44 -14.00 -2.35
N VAL A 113 -13.09 -14.99 -3.17
CA VAL A 113 -11.87 -15.02 -3.97
C VAL A 113 -12.27 -14.92 -5.43
N ILE A 114 -11.60 -14.06 -6.18
CA ILE A 114 -11.77 -13.95 -7.64
C ILE A 114 -10.42 -14.20 -8.28
N VAL A 115 -10.32 -15.22 -9.14
CA VAL A 115 -9.14 -15.44 -9.97
C VAL A 115 -9.48 -14.94 -11.36
N VAL A 116 -8.70 -13.97 -11.84
CA VAL A 116 -8.86 -13.41 -13.18
C VAL A 116 -7.77 -13.95 -14.08
N PHE A 117 -8.15 -14.30 -15.29
CA PHE A 117 -7.27 -14.63 -16.39
C PHE A 117 -7.53 -13.65 -17.53
N ILE A 118 -6.48 -13.09 -18.11
CA ILE A 118 -6.56 -12.27 -19.32
C ILE A 118 -5.54 -12.74 -20.34
N LYS A 119 -5.90 -12.62 -21.62
CA LYS A 119 -4.96 -12.74 -22.74
C LYS A 119 -5.25 -11.63 -23.73
N LEU A 120 -4.31 -10.70 -23.83
CA LEU A 120 -4.32 -9.66 -24.85
C LEU A 120 -3.73 -10.20 -26.17
N PRO A 121 -4.04 -9.57 -27.32
CA PRO A 121 -3.47 -9.95 -28.61
C PRO A 121 -1.94 -9.96 -28.55
N GLU A 122 -1.32 -11.01 -29.12
CA GLU A 122 0.14 -11.17 -29.19
C GLU A 122 0.89 -11.20 -27.85
N GLN A 123 0.17 -11.18 -26.72
CA GLN A 123 0.75 -11.23 -25.37
C GLN A 123 0.57 -12.61 -24.73
N GLU A 124 1.46 -12.94 -23.80
CA GLU A 124 1.27 -14.09 -22.93
C GLU A 124 0.07 -13.89 -22.01
N ALA A 125 -0.63 -14.99 -21.73
CA ALA A 125 -1.77 -14.92 -20.83
C ALA A 125 -1.31 -14.74 -19.38
N GLN A 126 -1.99 -13.87 -18.65
CA GLN A 126 -1.68 -13.54 -17.27
C GLN A 126 -2.85 -13.92 -16.36
N SER A 127 -2.54 -14.21 -15.11
CA SER A 127 -3.56 -14.48 -14.10
C SER A 127 -3.17 -13.91 -12.76
N THR A 128 -4.16 -13.44 -12.00
CA THR A 128 -3.95 -12.98 -10.63
C THR A 128 -5.18 -13.21 -9.77
N ARG A 129 -5.00 -13.14 -8.46
CA ARG A 129 -6.01 -13.44 -7.44
C ARG A 129 -6.37 -12.20 -6.65
N PHE A 130 -7.66 -12.00 -6.47
CA PHE A 130 -8.26 -10.90 -5.73
C PHE A 130 -9.06 -11.43 -4.53
N THR A 131 -9.13 -10.62 -3.48
CA THR A 131 -10.00 -10.76 -2.33
C THR A 131 -10.68 -9.41 -2.04
N PRO A 132 -11.62 -8.98 -2.89
CA PRO A 132 -12.06 -7.58 -2.98
C PRO A 132 -12.82 -7.09 -1.74
N LEU A 133 -13.41 -8.01 -0.97
CA LEU A 133 -14.18 -7.69 0.25
C LEU A 133 -13.45 -8.08 1.54
N LYS A 134 -12.20 -8.54 1.46
CA LYS A 134 -11.44 -8.86 2.66
C LYS A 134 -11.19 -7.56 3.42
N PRO A 135 -11.53 -7.47 4.73
CA PRO A 135 -11.26 -6.29 5.51
C PRO A 135 -9.76 -5.98 5.49
N LYS A 136 -9.39 -4.76 5.06
CA LYS A 136 -8.03 -4.25 5.22
C LYS A 136 -7.76 -4.16 6.73
N ALA A 137 -6.64 -4.73 7.18
CA ALA A 137 -6.28 -4.63 8.59
C ALA A 137 -6.15 -3.14 8.94
N LYS A 138 -6.90 -2.68 9.95
CA LYS A 138 -6.73 -1.30 10.46
C LYS A 138 -5.33 -1.23 11.05
N ASP A 139 -4.47 -0.37 10.50
CA ASP A 139 -3.15 -0.11 11.05
C ASP A 139 -3.28 0.25 12.54
N GLY A 140 -2.75 -0.63 13.39
CA GLY A 140 -2.47 -0.29 14.76
C GLY A 140 -1.47 0.87 14.76
N LYS A 141 -1.91 2.01 15.31
CA LYS A 141 -1.11 3.09 15.89
C LYS A 141 0.40 2.82 15.90
N LYS A 142 1.17 3.55 15.09
CA LYS A 142 2.64 3.63 15.19
C LYS A 142 3.06 3.81 16.66
N PRO A 143 3.90 2.94 17.23
CA PRO A 143 4.78 3.34 18.32
C PRO A 143 5.87 4.21 17.68
N GLN A 144 5.80 5.52 17.89
CA GLN A 144 7.00 6.34 17.87
C GLN A 144 7.75 6.08 19.18
N ASP A 145 8.65 5.11 19.15
CA ASP A 145 9.82 5.01 20.02
C ASP A 145 11.01 4.87 19.05
N GLY A 146 12.03 5.72 19.01
CA GLY A 146 12.66 6.40 20.12
C GLY A 146 14.06 5.83 20.34
N LYS A 147 14.98 5.89 19.36
CA LYS A 147 16.43 5.94 19.61
C LYS A 147 17.24 6.25 18.33
N LYS A 148 17.79 7.47 18.23
CA LYS A 148 19.05 7.72 17.52
C LYS A 148 20.18 7.67 18.55
N PRO A 149 21.33 7.02 18.31
CA PRO A 149 22.50 7.21 19.14
C PRO A 149 23.37 8.36 18.60
N GLY A 150 23.65 9.32 19.49
CA GLY A 150 24.88 10.10 19.58
C GLY A 150 25.22 11.06 18.44
N GLU A 151 25.12 12.37 18.71
CA GLU A 151 26.26 13.28 18.56
C GLU A 151 25.93 14.61 19.25
N ASP A 152 26.95 15.15 19.91
CA ASP A 152 26.90 16.15 20.96
C ASP A 152 26.47 17.54 20.45
N HIS A 153 25.96 18.39 21.33
CA HIS A 153 26.49 19.74 21.59
C HIS A 153 25.54 20.59 22.45
N SER A 154 26.13 21.13 23.53
CA SER A 154 25.81 22.39 24.22
C SER A 154 24.40 22.59 24.77
N GLY A 155 24.25 22.33 26.06
CA GLY A 155 23.12 22.78 26.87
C GLY A 155 23.16 24.28 27.14
N HIS A 156 22.02 24.93 26.97
CA HIS A 156 21.71 26.22 27.59
C HIS A 156 20.34 26.16 28.27
N SER A 157 20.42 26.00 29.58
CA SER A 157 19.68 26.68 30.65
C SER A 157 18.24 27.13 30.41
N HIS A 158 17.28 26.50 31.08
CA HIS A 158 16.15 27.19 31.73
C HIS A 158 15.65 26.35 32.90
N HIS A 159 16.00 26.73 34.14
CA HIS A 159 15.27 26.32 35.33
C HIS A 159 14.67 27.57 35.96
N MET A 160 13.36 27.70 35.84
CA MET A 160 12.54 28.55 36.69
C MET A 160 12.47 27.89 38.06
N HIS A 161 12.80 28.64 39.11
CA HIS A 161 12.47 28.31 40.49
C HIS A 161 11.84 29.55 41.13
N GLN A 162 10.53 29.45 41.36
CA GLN A 162 9.79 30.15 42.42
C GLN A 162 10.34 29.68 43.78
N ASP A 163 10.30 30.40 44.90
CA ASP A 163 9.79 31.69 45.36
C ASP A 163 10.64 32.01 46.60
N ASP A 164 10.95 33.28 46.94
CA ASP A 164 11.01 33.71 48.35
C ASP A 164 11.08 35.25 48.55
N LYS A 165 9.96 35.78 49.07
CA LYS A 165 9.71 36.88 50.03
C LYS A 165 10.65 38.13 50.16
N LYS A 166 10.00 39.28 49.85
CA LYS A 166 9.82 40.54 50.64
C LYS A 166 11.04 41.45 50.96
N PRO A 167 10.84 42.73 51.38
CA PRO A 167 9.93 43.80 50.90
C PRO A 167 10.62 45.20 50.88
N ALA A 168 10.01 46.22 50.25
CA ALA A 168 10.00 47.65 50.67
C ALA A 168 9.37 48.50 49.55
N GLU A 169 8.27 49.21 49.82
CA GLU A 169 8.18 50.70 49.84
C GLU A 169 8.19 51.30 48.41
N ASP A 170 7.33 52.21 47.96
CA ASP A 170 6.33 53.09 48.54
C ASP A 170 5.46 53.64 47.38
N HIS A 171 4.35 54.26 47.74
CA HIS A 171 3.67 55.36 47.06
C HIS A 171 2.64 55.06 45.94
N SER A 172 1.39 55.13 46.40
CA SER A 172 0.37 56.11 45.97
C SER A 172 -0.27 55.96 44.59
N GLY A 173 -1.61 55.93 44.58
CA GLY A 173 -2.38 56.43 43.44
C GLY A 173 -3.70 55.70 43.17
N HIS A 174 -4.77 56.18 43.80
CA HIS A 174 -6.14 56.37 43.26
C HIS A 174 -6.67 55.37 42.20
N ASN A 175 -7.63 54.52 42.55
CA ASN A 175 -9.08 54.78 42.41
C ASN A 175 -9.51 55.14 40.97
N ASN A 176 -10.24 54.24 40.27
CA ASN A 176 -11.64 54.50 39.92
C ASN A 176 -12.35 53.25 39.34
N HIS A 177 -13.60 53.08 39.80
CA HIS A 177 -14.65 52.23 39.22
C HIS A 177 -15.03 52.68 37.79
N HIS A 178 -15.34 51.74 36.90
CA HIS A 178 -16.58 51.84 36.12
C HIS A 178 -17.08 50.49 35.60
N MET A 179 -18.27 50.12 36.07
CA MET A 179 -19.22 49.23 35.40
C MET A 179 -19.78 49.93 34.16
N HIS A 180 -20.19 49.19 33.14
CA HIS A 180 -21.57 49.18 32.61
C HIS A 180 -21.68 48.19 31.43
N HIS A 181 -22.63 47.26 31.60
CA HIS A 181 -23.58 46.72 30.61
C HIS A 181 -23.07 46.27 29.23
#